data_AF-E0RPV2-F1
#
_entry.id   AF-E0RPV2-F1
#
_cell.length_a   1.000
_cell.length_b   1.000
_cell.length_c   1.000
_cell.angle_alpha   90.00
_cell.angle_beta   90.00
_cell.angle_gamma   90.00
#
_symmetry.space_group_name_H-M   'P 1'
#
loop_
_entity.id
_entity.type
_entity.pdbx_description
1 polymer ?
#
loop_
_entity_poly.entity_id
_entity_poly.type
_entity_poly.pdbx_seq_one_letter_code
_entity_poly.pdbx_strand_id
1 'polypeptide(L)'
;MTREKNEELQDKEERMDNEETRPQDEASGDAGSSAPGTDVQEGDAAHPSSEGGAGRELTPEEELARLKERSAALEEENAFLRDAYLRARADFENYKKRMQRETEERAKFLTQKLLEDLLPVLDDFERAIEAAEQTDDVKTLHEGVAMISERLHAVLESRWGLVKFSAAGQPFDPNRHEALQMEEGDFEEPTVIEEYEKGYALHGRILRPARVKVGMPARNRSEETQAVCTQEHTPDTTSEGKGEE
;
A
#
# COMPACT_ATOMS: atom_id res chain seq x y z
N MET A 1 -32.36 -11.33 -31.30
CA MET A 1 -32.39 -11.50 -29.83
C MET A 1 -31.01 -11.48 -29.16
N THR A 2 -29.89 -11.62 -29.88
CA THR A 2 -28.53 -11.64 -29.27
C THR A 2 -27.69 -10.38 -29.48
N ARG A 3 -28.13 -9.41 -30.29
CA ARG A 3 -27.36 -8.18 -30.56
C ARG A 3 -27.76 -7.03 -29.63
N GLU A 4 -29.05 -6.77 -29.46
CA GLU A 4 -29.57 -5.77 -28.50
C GLU A 4 -29.24 -6.13 -27.05
N LYS A 5 -29.18 -7.43 -26.73
CA LYS A 5 -28.85 -7.90 -25.39
C LYS A 5 -27.37 -7.74 -25.01
N ASN A 6 -26.51 -7.47 -26.00
CA ASN A 6 -25.08 -7.22 -25.79
C ASN A 6 -24.78 -5.73 -25.59
N GLU A 7 -25.55 -4.84 -26.23
CA GLU A 7 -25.43 -3.39 -26.01
C GLU A 7 -25.98 -2.99 -24.63
N GLU A 8 -27.05 -3.64 -24.16
CA GLU A 8 -27.62 -3.41 -22.83
C GLU A 8 -26.73 -3.89 -21.66
N LEU A 9 -25.76 -4.77 -21.92
CA LEU A 9 -24.77 -5.22 -20.94
C LEU A 9 -23.57 -4.28 -20.87
N GLN A 10 -23.17 -3.67 -21.99
CA GLN A 10 -22.07 -2.69 -22.01
C GLN A 10 -22.47 -1.37 -21.34
N ASP A 11 -23.70 -0.90 -21.54
CA ASP A 11 -24.22 0.30 -20.86
C ASP A 11 -24.43 0.10 -19.34
N LYS A 12 -24.48 -1.16 -18.88
CA LYS A 12 -24.64 -1.50 -17.46
C LYS A 12 -23.31 -1.64 -16.73
N GLU A 13 -22.22 -2.02 -17.42
CA GLU A 13 -20.86 -1.99 -16.89
C GLU A 13 -20.35 -0.54 -16.74
N GLU A 14 -20.60 0.34 -17.71
CA GLU A 14 -20.14 1.75 -17.61
C GLU A 14 -20.84 2.56 -16.51
N ARG A 15 -22.03 2.14 -16.06
CA ARG A 15 -22.74 2.78 -14.94
C ARG A 15 -22.26 2.31 -13.57
N MET A 16 -21.59 1.17 -13.46
CA MET A 16 -21.11 0.65 -12.18
C MET A 16 -19.76 1.25 -11.73
N ASP A 17 -18.94 1.74 -12.66
CA ASP A 17 -17.62 2.32 -12.32
C ASP A 17 -17.69 3.76 -11.75
N ASN A 18 -18.86 4.43 -11.85
CA ASN A 18 -19.00 5.83 -11.48
C ASN A 18 -19.57 6.07 -10.06
N GLU A 19 -19.83 5.01 -9.28
CA GLU A 19 -20.46 5.13 -7.94
C GLU A 19 -19.56 4.73 -6.77
N GLU A 20 -18.29 4.34 -7.00
CA GLU A 20 -17.42 3.79 -5.94
C GLU A 20 -16.21 4.65 -5.54
N THR A 21 -16.25 5.96 -5.75
CA THR A 21 -15.24 6.86 -5.15
C THR A 21 -15.87 8.07 -4.45
N ARG A 22 -16.36 7.83 -3.23
CA ARG A 22 -16.51 8.86 -2.20
C ARG A 22 -15.41 8.69 -1.16
N PRO A 23 -14.48 9.65 -0.98
CA PRO A 23 -13.66 9.68 0.22
C PRO A 23 -14.52 10.18 1.38
N GLN A 24 -14.61 9.38 2.44
CA GLN A 24 -15.08 9.80 3.75
C GLN A 24 -13.91 10.51 4.44
N ASP A 25 -14.07 11.79 4.76
CA ASP A 25 -13.11 12.54 5.56
C ASP A 25 -13.67 12.65 6.99
N GLU A 26 -13.09 11.88 7.91
CA GLU A 26 -13.29 11.96 9.35
C GLU A 26 -11.96 12.41 9.99
N ALA A 27 -12.09 13.49 10.76
CA ALA A 27 -11.29 13.87 11.92
C ALA A 27 -9.92 14.57 11.76
N SER A 28 -9.94 15.77 12.37
CA SER A 28 -9.01 16.28 13.38
C SER A 28 -7.81 17.11 12.89
N GLY A 29 -7.72 18.32 13.45
CA GLY A 29 -6.72 19.31 13.11
C GLY A 29 -5.45 19.23 13.94
N ASP A 30 -4.49 20.05 13.54
CA ASP A 30 -3.63 20.82 14.45
C ASP A 30 -2.96 21.94 13.64
N ALA A 31 -2.84 23.10 14.26
CA ALA A 31 -2.30 24.31 13.70
C ALA A 31 -0.76 24.29 13.77
N GLY A 32 -0.09 24.68 12.69
CA GLY A 32 1.38 24.65 12.66
C GLY A 32 2.01 25.41 11.51
N SER A 33 1.87 26.74 11.53
CA SER A 33 2.82 27.79 11.14
C SER A 33 3.80 27.60 9.96
N SER A 34 3.88 28.69 9.18
CA SER A 34 5.07 29.25 8.48
C SER A 34 5.25 28.96 6.98
N ALA A 35 4.80 29.91 6.16
CA ALA A 35 5.48 30.30 4.93
C ALA A 35 5.47 31.84 4.79
N PRO A 36 6.49 32.42 4.11
CA PRO A 36 6.95 33.79 4.35
C PRO A 36 6.26 34.83 3.46
N GLY A 37 6.33 36.08 3.90
CA GLY A 37 5.71 37.23 3.26
C GLY A 37 6.40 37.69 1.98
N THR A 38 5.61 38.41 1.18
CA THR A 38 6.08 39.50 0.33
C THR A 38 4.93 40.48 0.08
N ASP A 39 5.23 41.73 0.41
CA ASP A 39 4.61 43.03 0.19
C ASP A 39 3.37 43.16 -0.72
N VAL A 40 2.29 43.69 -0.14
CA VAL A 40 1.35 44.57 -0.85
C VAL A 40 1.07 45.82 -0.01
N GLN A 41 1.46 46.94 -0.60
CA GLN A 41 1.29 48.35 -0.27
C GLN A 41 0.08 48.76 0.58
N GLU A 42 0.35 49.49 1.66
CA GLU A 42 -0.59 50.30 2.44
C GLU A 42 -1.26 51.37 1.55
N GLY A 43 -2.57 51.22 1.35
CA GLY A 43 -3.47 52.27 0.90
C GLY A 43 -4.43 52.61 2.04
N ASP A 44 -4.22 53.78 2.63
CA ASP A 44 -5.05 54.45 3.62
C ASP A 44 -6.55 54.39 3.26
N ALA A 45 -7.33 53.63 4.04
CA ALA A 45 -8.79 53.64 3.99
C ALA A 45 -9.31 54.14 5.34
N ALA A 46 -9.54 55.45 5.37
CA ALA A 46 -10.21 56.14 6.46
C ALA A 46 -11.52 55.46 6.84
N HIS A 47 -11.65 55.09 8.11
CA HIS A 47 -12.93 54.82 8.77
C HIS A 47 -13.80 56.09 8.75
N PRO A 48 -15.07 56.05 8.29
CA PRO A 48 -16.10 56.89 8.86
C PRO A 48 -16.81 56.11 9.98
N SER A 49 -16.65 56.61 11.19
CA SER A 49 -17.42 56.22 12.36
C SER A 49 -18.93 56.37 12.12
N SER A 50 -19.66 55.36 12.60
CA SER A 50 -21.01 55.40 13.19
C SER A 50 -21.89 56.63 12.89
N GLU A 51 -22.98 56.40 12.17
CA GLU A 51 -24.26 57.03 12.49
C GLU A 51 -25.39 56.01 12.42
N GLY A 52 -26.19 55.96 13.49
CA GLY A 52 -27.38 55.15 13.59
C GLY A 52 -28.43 55.57 12.58
N GLY A 53 -28.95 54.58 11.85
CA GLY A 53 -30.20 54.69 11.10
C GLY A 53 -31.15 53.64 11.63
N ALA A 54 -32.19 54.10 12.32
CA ALA A 54 -33.37 53.31 12.67
C ALA A 54 -33.86 52.50 11.46
N GLY A 55 -34.38 51.30 11.72
CA GLY A 55 -35.00 50.44 10.71
C GLY A 55 -36.07 51.19 9.94
N ARG A 56 -35.69 51.74 8.79
CA ARG A 56 -36.60 52.20 7.76
C ARG A 56 -37.01 50.93 7.03
N GLU A 57 -38.26 50.52 7.20
CA GLU A 57 -38.87 49.50 6.34
C GLU A 57 -38.67 49.97 4.91
N LEU A 58 -37.83 49.26 4.18
CA LEU A 58 -37.63 49.49 2.76
C LEU A 58 -38.98 49.29 2.11
N THR A 59 -39.35 50.19 1.21
CA THR A 59 -40.56 49.96 0.42
C THR A 59 -40.39 48.64 -0.35
N PRO A 60 -41.46 47.88 -0.60
CA PRO A 60 -41.37 46.63 -1.36
C PRO A 60 -40.65 46.77 -2.71
N GLU A 61 -40.67 47.98 -3.30
CA GLU A 61 -39.97 48.31 -4.54
C GLU A 61 -38.45 48.48 -4.36
N GLU A 62 -38.00 49.09 -3.26
CA GLU A 62 -36.57 49.24 -2.91
C GLU A 62 -35.94 47.90 -2.52
N GLU A 63 -36.66 47.03 -1.80
CA GLU A 63 -36.20 45.68 -1.49
C GLU A 63 -36.06 44.84 -2.77
N LEU A 64 -37.04 44.92 -3.66
CA LEU A 64 -37.02 44.22 -4.95
C LEU A 64 -35.83 44.68 -5.81
N ALA A 65 -35.53 45.99 -5.82
CA ALA A 65 -34.38 46.52 -6.55
C ALA A 65 -33.05 45.99 -5.99
N ARG A 66 -32.88 46.02 -4.66
CA ARG A 66 -31.68 45.49 -3.99
C ARG A 66 -31.50 43.98 -4.20
N LEU A 67 -32.59 43.21 -4.13
CA LEU A 67 -32.58 41.77 -4.39
C LEU A 67 -32.18 41.45 -5.84
N LYS A 68 -32.66 42.22 -6.80
CA LYS A 68 -32.29 42.08 -8.23
C LYS A 68 -30.83 42.40 -8.48
N GLU A 69 -30.31 43.48 -7.91
CA GLU A 69 -28.89 43.83 -8.03
C GLU A 69 -28.00 42.75 -7.41
N ARG A 70 -28.37 42.24 -6.23
CA ARG A 70 -27.65 41.13 -5.59
C ARG A 70 -27.73 39.83 -6.40
N SER A 71 -28.88 39.52 -7.00
CA SER A 71 -29.05 38.35 -7.88
C SER A 71 -28.14 38.45 -9.10
N ALA A 72 -28.11 39.63 -9.74
CA ALA A 72 -27.26 39.88 -10.90
C ALA A 72 -25.76 39.74 -10.56
N ALA A 73 -25.33 40.29 -9.42
CA ALA A 73 -23.94 40.16 -8.96
C ALA A 73 -23.56 38.70 -8.65
N LEU A 74 -24.45 37.95 -8.00
CA LEU A 74 -24.25 36.52 -7.71
C LEU A 74 -24.25 35.65 -8.97
N GLU A 75 -25.03 36.01 -9.99
CA GLU A 75 -25.05 35.32 -11.28
C GLU A 75 -23.74 35.54 -12.05
N GLU A 76 -23.21 36.76 -12.03
CA GLU A 76 -21.91 37.09 -12.62
C GLU A 76 -20.76 36.37 -11.92
N GLU A 77 -20.75 36.38 -10.58
CA GLU A 77 -19.75 35.64 -9.79
C GLU A 77 -19.83 34.13 -10.06
N ASN A 78 -21.04 33.56 -10.13
CA ASN A 78 -21.22 32.15 -10.47
C ASN A 78 -20.74 31.84 -11.90
N ALA A 79 -20.98 32.73 -12.86
CA ALA A 79 -20.50 32.55 -14.23
C ALA A 79 -18.96 32.55 -14.28
N PHE A 80 -18.33 33.48 -13.57
CA PHE A 80 -16.87 33.54 -13.45
C PHE A 80 -16.29 32.27 -12.77
N LEU A 81 -16.85 31.86 -11.64
CA LEU A 81 -16.42 30.66 -10.92
C LEU A 81 -16.62 29.39 -11.75
N ARG A 82 -17.70 29.30 -12.53
CA ARG A 82 -17.94 28.17 -13.44
C ARG A 82 -16.91 28.12 -14.56
N ASP A 83 -16.57 29.25 -15.17
CA ASP A 83 -15.50 29.30 -16.18
C ASP A 83 -14.14 28.90 -15.59
N ALA A 84 -13.80 29.46 -14.43
CA ALA A 84 -12.57 29.13 -13.72
C ALA A 84 -12.50 27.64 -13.36
N TYR A 85 -13.61 27.06 -12.87
CA TYR A 85 -13.71 25.65 -12.54
C TYR A 85 -13.57 24.76 -13.78
N LEU A 86 -14.25 25.08 -14.89
CA LEU A 86 -14.15 24.32 -16.14
C LEU A 86 -12.73 24.35 -16.70
N ARG A 87 -12.07 25.51 -16.64
CA ARG A 87 -10.65 25.63 -17.03
C ARG A 87 -9.74 24.80 -16.13
N ALA A 88 -9.87 24.94 -14.81
CA ALA A 88 -9.07 24.18 -13.85
C ALA A 88 -9.28 22.67 -14.01
N ARG A 89 -10.52 22.23 -14.27
CA ARG A 89 -10.82 20.83 -14.56
C ARG A 89 -10.15 20.36 -15.85
N ALA A 90 -10.20 21.14 -16.92
CA ALA A 90 -9.53 20.80 -18.18
C ALA A 90 -8.01 20.73 -18.00
N ASP A 91 -7.42 21.65 -17.25
CA ASP A 91 -5.99 21.65 -16.91
C ASP A 91 -5.61 20.41 -16.08
N PHE A 92 -6.47 20.01 -15.13
CA PHE A 92 -6.28 18.80 -14.34
C PHE A 92 -6.39 17.52 -15.18
N GLU A 93 -7.35 17.43 -16.10
CA GLU A 93 -7.48 16.30 -17.02
C GLU A 93 -6.26 16.18 -17.94
N ASN A 94 -5.77 17.31 -18.46
CA ASN A 94 -4.54 17.37 -19.26
C ASN A 94 -3.30 16.98 -18.43
N TYR A 95 -3.21 17.45 -17.19
CA TYR A 95 -2.15 17.08 -16.25
C TYR A 95 -2.16 15.58 -15.96
N LYS A 96 -3.32 15.00 -15.63
CA LYS A 96 -3.47 13.56 -15.37
C LYS A 96 -3.01 12.73 -16.57
N LYS A 97 -3.44 13.12 -17.78
CA LYS A 97 -3.01 12.44 -19.02
C LYS A 97 -1.51 12.55 -19.27
N ARG A 98 -0.91 13.71 -18.98
CA ARG A 98 0.55 13.91 -19.07
C ARG A 98 1.28 13.05 -18.04
N MET A 99 0.82 13.05 -16.79
CA MET A 99 1.44 12.28 -15.72
C MET A 99 1.38 10.76 -15.95
N GLN A 100 0.28 10.26 -16.51
CA GLN A 100 0.17 8.85 -16.91
C GLN A 100 1.23 8.50 -17.96
N ARG A 101 1.36 9.31 -19.01
CA ARG A 101 2.39 9.11 -20.05
C ARG A 101 3.80 9.16 -19.47
N GLU A 102 4.10 10.14 -18.62
CA GLU A 102 5.41 10.23 -17.97
C GLU A 102 5.69 9.02 -17.07
N THR A 103 4.69 8.50 -16.38
CA THR A 103 4.85 7.31 -15.51
C THR A 103 5.12 6.07 -16.35
N GLU A 104 4.41 5.89 -17.47
CA GLU A 104 4.66 4.81 -18.42
C GLU A 104 6.05 4.91 -19.06
N GLU A 105 6.47 6.12 -19.45
CA GLU A 105 7.80 6.37 -20.01
C GLU A 105 8.90 6.10 -18.99
N ARG A 106 8.71 6.54 -17.72
CA ARG A 106 9.63 6.22 -16.62
C ARG A 106 9.72 4.72 -16.40
N ALA A 107 8.60 4.00 -16.40
CA ALA A 107 8.60 2.54 -16.26
C ALA A 107 9.39 1.87 -17.39
N LYS A 108 9.18 2.28 -18.65
CA LYS A 108 9.94 1.77 -19.80
C LYS A 108 11.44 2.06 -19.68
N PHE A 109 11.79 3.26 -19.26
CA PHE A 109 13.19 3.66 -19.07
C PHE A 109 13.87 2.88 -17.94
N LEU A 110 13.17 2.60 -16.84
CA LEU A 110 13.68 1.74 -15.76
C LEU A 110 13.90 0.31 -16.26
N THR A 111 12.95 -0.26 -16.99
CA THR A 111 13.11 -1.59 -17.60
C THR A 111 14.28 -1.62 -18.58
N GLN A 112 14.45 -0.58 -19.40
CA GLN A 112 15.58 -0.47 -20.32
C GLN A 112 16.92 -0.51 -19.57
N LYS A 113 17.07 0.30 -18.51
CA LYS A 113 18.28 0.28 -17.69
C LYS A 113 18.57 -1.08 -17.05
N LEU A 114 17.53 -1.77 -16.59
CA LEU A 114 17.67 -3.11 -16.01
C LEU A 114 18.21 -4.10 -17.06
N LEU A 115 17.70 -4.03 -18.28
CA LEU A 115 18.18 -4.89 -19.36
C LEU A 115 19.61 -4.55 -19.75
N GLU A 116 19.96 -3.26 -19.87
CA GLU A 116 21.33 -2.81 -20.15
C GLU A 116 22.34 -3.32 -19.11
N ASP A 117 21.98 -3.31 -17.83
CA ASP A 117 22.82 -3.84 -16.75
C ASP A 117 22.92 -5.37 -16.76
N LEU A 118 21.92 -6.08 -17.31
CA LEU A 118 21.86 -7.54 -17.35
C LEU A 118 22.57 -8.13 -18.58
N LEU A 119 22.69 -7.36 -19.68
CA LEU A 119 23.35 -7.80 -20.92
C LEU A 119 24.76 -8.39 -20.69
N PRO A 120 25.66 -7.77 -19.90
CA PRO A 120 26.99 -8.35 -19.68
C PRO A 120 26.97 -9.72 -19.01
N VAL A 121 25.96 -10.01 -18.17
CA VAL A 121 25.80 -11.32 -17.54
C VAL A 121 25.29 -12.34 -18.57
N LEU A 122 24.40 -11.92 -19.47
CA LEU A 122 23.94 -12.77 -20.57
C LEU A 122 25.09 -13.13 -21.52
N ASP A 123 25.94 -12.15 -21.85
CA ASP A 123 27.16 -12.37 -22.65
C ASP A 123 28.13 -13.35 -21.95
N ASP A 124 28.22 -13.30 -20.62
CA ASP A 124 29.03 -14.27 -19.86
C ASP A 124 28.43 -15.68 -19.91
N PHE A 125 27.11 -15.82 -19.88
CA PHE A 125 26.45 -17.12 -20.06
C PHE A 125 26.71 -17.69 -21.46
N GLU A 126 26.59 -16.88 -22.51
CA GLU A 126 26.91 -17.29 -23.88
C GLU A 126 28.36 -17.77 -23.98
N ARG A 127 29.30 -16.99 -23.41
CA ARG A 127 30.72 -17.36 -23.35
C ARG A 127 30.97 -18.67 -22.59
N ALA A 128 30.25 -18.90 -21.49
CA ALA A 128 30.36 -20.13 -20.72
C ALA A 128 29.83 -21.35 -21.47
N ILE A 129 28.74 -21.17 -22.24
CA ILE A 129 28.18 -22.23 -23.09
C ILE A 129 29.17 -22.57 -24.22
N GLU A 130 29.71 -21.57 -24.92
CA GLU A 130 30.72 -21.79 -25.97
C GLU A 130 31.97 -22.49 -25.43
N ALA A 131 32.40 -22.13 -24.22
CA ALA A 131 33.53 -22.80 -23.55
C ALA A 131 33.18 -24.25 -23.18
N ALA A 132 31.94 -24.53 -22.75
CA ALA A 132 31.47 -25.87 -22.41
C ALA A 132 31.46 -26.82 -23.62
N GLU A 133 31.21 -26.30 -24.83
CA GLU A 133 31.28 -27.11 -26.06
C GLU A 133 32.70 -27.56 -26.41
N GLN A 134 33.72 -26.88 -25.86
CA GLN A 134 35.13 -27.14 -26.15
C GLN A 134 35.85 -27.96 -25.06
N THR A 135 35.19 -28.21 -23.91
CA THR A 135 35.78 -28.93 -22.78
C THR A 135 34.78 -29.89 -22.12
N ASP A 136 35.21 -31.13 -21.86
CA ASP A 136 34.42 -32.11 -21.12
C ASP A 136 34.62 -32.02 -19.59
N ASP A 137 35.38 -31.04 -19.10
CA ASP A 137 35.62 -30.87 -17.67
C ASP A 137 34.44 -30.19 -16.96
N VAL A 138 33.62 -31.02 -16.33
CA VAL A 138 32.46 -30.60 -15.53
C VAL A 138 32.84 -29.67 -14.37
N LYS A 139 34.04 -29.78 -13.79
CA LYS A 139 34.45 -28.90 -12.67
C LYS A 139 34.68 -27.47 -13.14
N THR A 140 35.44 -27.32 -14.22
CA THR A 140 35.68 -26.01 -14.85
C THR A 140 34.35 -25.36 -15.28
N LEU A 141 33.42 -26.15 -15.82
CA LEU A 141 32.08 -25.67 -16.16
C LEU A 141 31.30 -25.18 -14.94
N HIS A 142 31.28 -25.96 -13.86
CA HIS A 142 30.62 -25.60 -12.61
C HIS A 142 31.17 -24.30 -12.03
N GLU A 143 32.50 -24.13 -12.02
CA GLU A 143 33.16 -22.91 -11.55
C GLU A 143 32.78 -21.70 -12.41
N GLY A 144 32.77 -21.83 -13.74
CA GLY A 144 32.33 -20.77 -14.65
C GLY A 144 30.89 -20.33 -14.39
N VAL A 145 29.96 -21.27 -14.27
CA VAL A 145 28.54 -20.97 -13.99
C VAL A 145 28.37 -20.34 -12.60
N ALA A 146 29.12 -20.81 -11.59
CA ALA A 146 29.09 -20.22 -10.25
C ALA A 146 29.55 -18.76 -10.26
N MET A 147 30.64 -18.44 -10.98
CA MET A 147 31.14 -17.07 -11.12
C MET A 147 30.11 -16.15 -11.77
N ILE A 148 29.39 -16.63 -12.79
CA ILE A 148 28.34 -15.85 -13.46
C ILE A 148 27.16 -15.60 -12.51
N SER A 149 26.77 -16.61 -11.73
CA SER A 149 25.72 -16.46 -10.72
C SER A 149 26.08 -15.43 -9.65
N GLU A 150 27.32 -15.43 -9.16
CA GLU A 150 27.81 -14.44 -8.21
C GLU A 150 27.84 -13.02 -8.82
N ARG A 151 28.31 -12.89 -10.06
CA ARG A 151 28.32 -11.61 -10.78
C ARG A 151 26.91 -11.05 -10.96
N LEU A 152 25.95 -11.90 -11.34
CA LEU A 152 24.54 -11.51 -11.45
C LEU A 152 24.00 -10.96 -10.14
N HIS A 153 24.23 -11.67 -9.05
CA HIS A 153 23.80 -11.23 -7.72
C HIS A 153 24.46 -9.90 -7.33
N ALA A 154 25.77 -9.74 -7.58
CA ALA A 154 26.49 -8.50 -7.27
C ALA A 154 25.96 -7.29 -8.06
N VAL A 155 25.62 -7.45 -9.34
CA VAL A 155 25.04 -6.37 -10.17
C VAL A 155 23.65 -5.98 -9.64
N LEU A 156 22.80 -6.97 -9.35
CA LEU A 156 21.44 -6.72 -8.85
C LEU A 156 21.44 -6.10 -7.44
N GLU A 157 22.36 -6.50 -6.57
CA GLU A 157 22.50 -5.93 -5.24
C GLU A 157 23.04 -4.48 -5.29
N SER A 158 24.13 -4.26 -6.03
CA SER A 158 24.81 -2.95 -6.07
C SER A 158 24.01 -1.86 -6.80
N ARG A 159 23.31 -2.19 -7.88
CA ARG A 159 22.58 -1.20 -8.70
C ARG A 159 21.09 -1.10 -8.39
N TRP A 160 20.48 -2.23 -8.03
CA TRP A 160 19.03 -2.33 -7.87
C TRP A 160 18.59 -2.59 -6.43
N GLY A 161 19.52 -2.81 -5.50
CA GLY A 161 19.21 -3.02 -4.08
C GLY A 161 18.48 -4.35 -3.82
N LEU A 162 18.67 -5.35 -4.70
CA LEU A 162 18.14 -6.69 -4.51
C LEU A 162 19.00 -7.47 -3.51
N VAL A 163 18.43 -7.79 -2.36
CA VAL A 163 19.10 -8.55 -1.30
C VAL A 163 18.50 -9.94 -1.23
N LYS A 164 19.35 -10.95 -1.38
CA LYS A 164 19.04 -12.35 -1.16
C LYS A 164 19.20 -12.67 0.31
N PHE A 165 18.20 -13.28 0.93
CA PHE A 165 18.28 -13.74 2.32
C PHE A 165 18.00 -15.24 2.39
N SER A 166 18.68 -15.92 3.31
CA SER A 166 18.46 -17.33 3.62
C SER A 166 17.77 -17.44 4.96
N ALA A 167 16.75 -18.28 5.01
CA ALA A 167 15.95 -18.51 6.20
C ALA A 167 16.40 -19.74 7.01
N ALA A 168 17.31 -20.57 6.47
CA ALA A 168 17.71 -21.84 7.08
C ALA A 168 18.32 -21.63 8.48
N GLY A 169 17.73 -22.28 9.50
CA GLY A 169 18.17 -22.19 10.90
C GLY A 169 17.77 -20.90 11.63
N GLN A 170 17.01 -20.00 11.00
CA GLN A 170 16.49 -18.79 11.64
C GLN A 170 15.09 -19.00 12.24
N PRO A 171 14.68 -18.20 13.25
CA PRO A 171 13.30 -18.21 13.72
C PRO A 171 12.34 -17.86 12.57
N PHE A 172 11.17 -18.48 12.57
CA PHE A 172 10.18 -18.30 11.54
C PHE A 172 9.48 -16.93 11.67
N ASP A 173 9.68 -16.05 10.68
CA ASP A 173 8.94 -14.78 10.55
C ASP A 173 7.90 -14.88 9.43
N PRO A 174 6.59 -14.80 9.74
CA PRO A 174 5.51 -14.83 8.75
C PRO A 174 5.59 -13.73 7.66
N ASN A 175 6.26 -12.61 7.93
CA ASN A 175 6.40 -11.53 6.95
C ASN A 175 7.47 -11.83 5.88
N ARG A 176 8.42 -12.72 6.20
CA ARG A 176 9.60 -13.02 5.37
C ARG A 176 9.60 -14.44 4.85
N HIS A 177 8.90 -15.35 5.51
CA HIS A 177 8.94 -16.79 5.25
C HIS A 177 7.55 -17.34 4.94
N GLU A 178 7.49 -18.25 3.97
CA GLU A 178 6.30 -19.01 3.59
C GLU A 178 6.52 -20.48 3.98
N ALA A 179 5.76 -20.97 4.96
CA ALA A 179 5.87 -22.35 5.44
C ALA A 179 5.12 -23.30 4.49
N LEU A 180 5.85 -24.15 3.75
CA LEU A 180 5.27 -25.19 2.90
C LEU A 180 4.97 -26.47 3.65
N GLN A 181 5.82 -26.80 4.61
CA GLN A 181 5.70 -28.01 5.41
C GLN A 181 6.00 -27.66 6.86
N MET A 182 5.22 -28.25 7.76
CA MET A 182 5.45 -28.17 9.21
C MET A 182 5.82 -29.56 9.71
N GLU A 183 6.83 -29.64 10.57
CA GLU A 183 7.21 -30.86 11.27
C GLU A 183 7.19 -30.59 12.77
N GLU A 184 6.49 -31.43 13.53
CA GLU A 184 6.50 -31.36 14.99
C GLU A 184 7.78 -32.01 15.52
N GLY A 185 8.48 -31.31 16.40
CA GLY A 185 9.73 -31.81 16.98
C GLY A 185 10.09 -31.15 18.30
N ASP A 186 11.32 -31.39 18.74
CA ASP A 186 11.88 -30.77 19.94
C ASP A 186 12.48 -29.40 19.60
N PHE A 187 11.58 -28.45 19.33
CA PHE A 187 11.92 -27.05 19.08
C PHE A 187 11.31 -26.17 20.18
N GLU A 188 12.05 -25.18 20.67
CA GLU A 188 11.52 -24.22 21.66
C GLU A 188 10.55 -23.22 21.01
N GLU A 189 10.89 -22.78 19.81
CA GLU A 189 10.13 -21.80 19.02
C GLU A 189 10.03 -22.26 17.56
N PRO A 190 9.00 -21.78 16.80
CA PRO A 190 8.88 -22.07 15.38
C PRO A 190 10.16 -21.68 14.62
N THR A 191 10.90 -22.68 14.14
CA THR A 191 12.24 -22.48 13.55
C THR A 191 12.27 -23.06 12.15
N VAL A 192 12.97 -22.41 11.23
CA VAL A 192 13.16 -22.94 9.88
C VAL A 192 14.17 -24.08 9.89
N ILE A 193 13.71 -25.29 9.58
CA ILE A 193 14.54 -26.49 9.47
C ILE A 193 15.29 -26.49 8.14
N GLU A 194 14.55 -26.30 7.05
CA GLU A 194 15.07 -26.43 5.69
C GLU A 194 14.48 -25.32 4.81
N GLU A 195 15.32 -24.76 3.95
CA GLU A 195 14.92 -23.76 2.95
C GLU A 195 14.88 -24.42 1.58
N TYR A 196 13.70 -24.46 0.96
CA TYR A 196 13.53 -24.99 -0.39
C TYR A 196 13.85 -23.94 -1.44
N GLU A 197 13.41 -22.70 -1.21
CA GLU A 197 13.62 -21.58 -2.14
C GLU A 197 13.99 -20.33 -1.36
N LYS A 198 15.07 -19.67 -1.80
CA LYS A 198 15.60 -18.47 -1.16
C LYS A 198 14.68 -17.27 -1.34
N GLY A 199 14.64 -16.42 -0.32
CA GLY A 199 13.88 -15.18 -0.31
C GLY A 199 14.64 -14.02 -0.96
N TYR A 200 13.89 -13.05 -1.49
CA TYR A 200 14.43 -11.83 -2.10
C TYR A 200 13.69 -10.58 -1.60
N ALA A 201 14.46 -9.58 -1.23
CA ALA A 201 13.98 -8.27 -0.82
C ALA A 201 14.55 -7.18 -1.74
N LEU A 202 13.73 -6.20 -2.11
CA LEU A 202 14.11 -5.06 -2.94
C LEU A 202 13.91 -3.79 -2.13
N HIS A 203 14.99 -3.05 -1.85
CA HIS A 203 14.95 -1.83 -1.03
C HIS A 203 14.23 -2.02 0.32
N GLY A 204 14.39 -3.20 0.95
CA GLY A 204 13.73 -3.54 2.21
C GLY A 204 12.30 -4.07 2.09
N ARG A 205 11.67 -4.01 0.91
CA ARG A 205 10.36 -4.63 0.64
C ARG A 205 10.55 -6.07 0.17
N ILE A 206 9.85 -7.02 0.79
CA ILE A 206 9.87 -8.43 0.35
C ILE A 206 9.23 -8.55 -1.03
N LEU A 207 10.01 -9.02 -2.01
CA LEU A 207 9.51 -9.38 -3.35
C LEU A 207 9.02 -10.82 -3.38
N ARG A 208 9.78 -11.71 -2.74
CA ARG A 208 9.48 -13.14 -2.65
C ARG A 208 9.88 -13.63 -1.26
N PRO A 209 8.93 -14.19 -0.49
CA PRO A 209 9.27 -14.82 0.78
C PRO A 209 10.11 -16.08 0.54
N ALA A 210 10.94 -16.44 1.52
CA ALA A 210 11.66 -17.70 1.48
C ALA A 210 10.69 -18.85 1.74
N ARG A 211 10.67 -19.88 0.89
CA ARG A 211 9.80 -21.05 1.10
C ARG A 211 10.53 -22.08 1.91
N VAL A 212 9.95 -22.45 3.03
CA VAL A 212 10.65 -23.15 4.11
C VAL A 212 9.83 -24.28 4.69
N LYS A 213 10.55 -25.24 5.28
CA LYS A 213 10.02 -26.22 6.22
C LYS A 213 10.23 -25.71 7.63
N VAL A 214 9.16 -25.65 8.41
CA VAL A 214 9.17 -25.10 9.77
C VAL A 214 9.04 -26.23 10.79
N GLY A 215 9.92 -26.24 11.78
CA GLY A 215 9.83 -27.05 12.98
C GLY A 215 8.90 -26.36 13.97
N MET A 216 7.81 -27.02 14.32
CA MET A 216 6.91 -26.57 15.38
C MET A 216 7.26 -27.26 16.70
N PRO A 217 7.17 -26.55 17.84
CA PRO A 217 7.22 -27.18 19.14
C PRO A 217 6.14 -28.26 19.23
N ALA A 218 6.50 -29.47 19.68
CA ALA A 218 5.52 -30.50 19.96
C ALA A 218 4.51 -29.97 20.98
N ARG A 219 3.26 -29.72 20.54
CA ARG A 219 2.18 -29.32 21.44
C ARG A 219 2.05 -30.39 22.51
N ASN A 220 2.43 -30.05 23.75
CA ASN A 220 2.18 -30.91 24.88
C ASN A 220 0.66 -30.99 25.07
N ARG A 221 0.06 -32.07 24.55
CA ARG A 221 -1.38 -32.36 24.57
C ARG A 221 -1.83 -32.80 25.97
N SER A 222 -1.30 -32.17 27.02
CA SER A 222 -1.45 -32.59 28.41
C SER A 222 -2.28 -31.62 29.25
N GLU A 223 -2.63 -30.43 28.76
CA GLU A 223 -3.42 -29.47 29.54
C GLU A 223 -4.93 -29.47 29.18
N GLU A 224 -5.32 -29.96 28.00
CA GLU A 224 -6.72 -29.87 27.55
C GLU A 224 -7.61 -31.05 28.05
N THR A 225 -7.03 -32.13 28.58
CA THR A 225 -7.80 -33.27 29.12
C THR A 225 -8.08 -33.16 30.63
N GLN A 226 -7.38 -32.29 31.37
CA GLN A 226 -7.59 -32.15 32.83
C GLN A 226 -8.74 -31.22 33.23
N ALA A 227 -9.26 -30.38 32.32
CA ALA A 227 -10.36 -29.47 32.64
C ALA A 227 -11.76 -30.11 32.61
N VAL A 228 -11.93 -31.29 31.99
CA VAL A 228 -13.26 -31.93 31.83
C VAL A 228 -13.58 -32.95 32.94
N CYS A 229 -12.61 -33.36 33.76
CA CYS A 229 -12.81 -34.43 34.76
C CYS A 229 -12.95 -33.93 36.22
N THR A 230 -12.88 -32.62 36.48
CA THR A 230 -12.89 -32.08 37.87
C THR A 230 -14.18 -31.35 38.26
N GLN A 231 -15.30 -31.68 37.63
CA GLN A 231 -16.63 -31.40 38.17
C GLN A 231 -17.36 -32.74 38.30
N GLU A 232 -18.00 -32.99 39.45
CA GLU A 232 -18.78 -34.19 39.81
C GLU A 232 -18.07 -35.24 40.71
N HIS A 233 -17.42 -34.82 41.81
CA HIS A 233 -17.54 -35.61 43.05
C HIS A 233 -17.21 -34.80 44.31
N THR A 234 -18.24 -34.32 45.01
CA THR A 234 -18.13 -33.97 46.44
C THR A 234 -18.86 -35.07 47.23
N PRO A 235 -18.18 -35.84 48.09
CA PRO A 235 -18.87 -36.68 49.05
C PRO A 235 -19.28 -35.83 50.26
N ASP A 236 -20.60 -35.74 50.46
CA ASP A 236 -21.26 -35.18 51.64
C ASP A 236 -20.75 -35.91 52.91
N THR A 237 -20.10 -35.17 53.80
CA THR A 237 -19.73 -35.64 55.14
C THR A 237 -20.32 -34.68 56.16
N THR A 238 -21.56 -34.96 56.58
CA THR A 238 -22.18 -34.33 57.74
C THR A 238 -22.26 -35.35 58.87
N SER A 239 -21.35 -35.27 59.84
CA SER A 239 -21.50 -35.90 61.15
C SER A 239 -21.08 -34.93 62.25
N GLU A 240 -22.05 -34.29 62.88
CA GLU A 240 -21.90 -33.57 64.14
C GLU A 240 -23.01 -33.96 65.12
N GLY A 241 -22.66 -34.15 66.39
CA GLY A 241 -23.56 -33.79 67.50
C GLY A 241 -23.94 -34.87 68.51
N LYS A 242 -22.99 -35.32 69.34
CA LYS A 242 -23.19 -35.74 70.76
C LYS A 242 -21.88 -35.38 71.48
N GLY A 243 -21.79 -34.64 72.58
CA GLY A 243 -22.73 -34.03 73.51
C GLY A 243 -21.92 -33.68 74.76
N GLU A 244 -22.08 -32.49 75.32
CA GLU A 244 -21.60 -32.15 76.67
C GLU A 244 -22.66 -31.32 77.39
N GLU A 245 -22.91 -31.76 78.64
CA GLU A 245 -23.72 -31.23 79.75
C GLU A 245 -25.26 -31.20 79.65
#